data_AF-A0A1G2ZMU9-F1
#
_entry.id   AF-A0A1G2ZMU9-F1
#
_cell.length_a   1.000
_cell.length_b   1.000
_cell.length_c   1.000
_cell.angle_alpha   90.00
_cell.angle_beta   90.00
_cell.angle_gamma   90.00
#
_symmetry.space_group_name_H-M   'P 1'
#
loop_
_entity.id
_entity.type
_entity.pdbx_description
1 polymer ?
#
loop_
_entity_poly.entity_id
_entity_poly.type
_entity_poly.pdbx_seq_one_letter_code
_entity_poly.pdbx_strand_id
1 'polypeptide(L)'
;MKARQLHKWDVSPAEAMSIQNKLRRQVIMENHVKDVKRIAGVDISIKSTTAIAAIVIISFPELKPLEQYVVTKKVEFDYIPGLLSFRESPSIIDAFEKVRQEPDLIMVDGQGIAHPRRFGIAAHLGLLLNKPSIGCAKSLLCGKYDEPSEKAGSFAELHDKDEVIGAVLRTKDKTNPMYISIGHKIDLPTAISYAMKCCQGYRLPEPTRLADLAAGGKDVIRPVSLQAQLFS
;
A
#
# COMPACT_ATOMS: atom_id res chain seq x y z
N MET A 1 15.30 -1.71 -7.39
CA MET A 1 15.26 -0.25 -7.70
C MET A 1 15.72 0.57 -6.49
N LYS A 2 16.36 1.74 -6.66
CA LYS A 2 16.94 2.50 -5.54
C LYS A 2 15.99 3.58 -5.01
N ALA A 3 15.78 3.62 -3.69
CA ALA A 3 15.01 4.67 -3.05
C ALA A 3 15.83 5.97 -2.86
N ARG A 4 15.13 7.10 -2.87
CA ARG A 4 15.68 8.42 -2.53
C ARG A 4 15.89 8.52 -1.03
N GLN A 5 16.99 9.13 -0.62
CA GLN A 5 17.26 9.42 0.78
C GLN A 5 16.72 10.81 1.14
N LEU A 6 15.46 10.88 1.59
CA LEU A 6 14.80 12.15 1.93
C LEU A 6 15.00 12.56 3.40
N HIS A 7 15.33 11.60 4.28
CA HIS A 7 15.59 11.80 5.70
C HIS A 7 16.32 10.56 6.29
N LYS A 8 16.65 10.59 7.58
CA LYS A 8 17.19 9.45 8.34
C LYS A 8 16.05 8.66 9.02
N TRP A 9 16.27 7.37 9.27
CA TRP A 9 15.29 6.50 9.95
C TRP A 9 15.45 6.48 11.48
N ASP A 10 16.69 6.60 11.96
CA ASP A 10 16.99 6.76 13.38
C ASP A 10 16.66 8.20 13.80
N VAL A 11 15.45 8.38 14.31
CA VAL A 11 14.87 9.66 14.72
C VAL A 11 13.95 9.45 15.91
N SER A 12 13.81 10.46 16.76
CA SER A 12 12.79 10.49 17.80
C SER A 12 11.37 10.61 17.22
N PRO A 13 10.32 10.28 17.98
CA PRO A 13 8.94 10.48 17.54
C PRO A 13 8.61 11.93 17.15
N ALA A 14 9.19 12.92 17.84
CA ALA A 14 8.99 14.33 17.51
C ALA A 14 9.61 14.70 16.16
N GLU A 15 10.83 14.22 15.91
CA GLU A 15 11.50 14.40 14.62
C GLU A 15 10.77 13.67 13.49
N ALA A 16 10.26 12.45 13.74
CA ALA A 16 9.44 11.72 12.79
C ALA A 16 8.19 12.52 12.38
N MET A 17 7.46 13.09 13.35
CA MET A 17 6.31 13.98 13.06
C MET A 17 6.71 15.22 12.26
N SER A 18 7.87 15.83 12.58
CA SER A 18 8.42 16.97 11.83
C SER A 18 8.72 16.60 10.38
N ILE A 19 9.33 15.43 10.16
CA ILE A 19 9.59 14.87 8.83
C ILE A 19 8.27 14.68 8.06
N GLN A 20 7.24 14.07 8.67
CA GLN A 20 5.93 13.91 8.02
C GLN A 20 5.32 15.26 7.61
N ASN A 21 5.35 16.26 8.50
CA ASN A 21 4.81 17.59 8.24
C ASN A 21 5.57 18.36 7.14
N LYS A 22 6.87 18.10 6.99
CA LYS A 22 7.68 18.64 5.91
C LYS A 22 7.40 17.93 4.58
N LEU A 23 7.43 16.59 4.59
CA LEU A 23 7.34 15.79 3.37
C LEU A 23 5.93 15.71 2.78
N ARG A 24 4.87 15.84 3.59
CA ARG A 24 3.49 15.88 3.08
C ARG A 24 3.27 16.93 1.99
N ARG A 25 4.04 18.04 2.02
CA ARG A 25 3.95 19.13 1.04
C ARG A 25 4.51 18.76 -0.34
N GLN A 26 5.23 17.65 -0.43
CA GLN A 26 5.79 17.14 -1.68
C GLN A 26 4.90 16.05 -2.31
N VAL A 27 3.84 15.63 -1.62
CA VAL A 27 2.89 14.67 -2.16
C VAL A 27 2.11 15.34 -3.30
N ILE A 28 2.29 14.82 -4.51
CA ILE A 28 1.54 15.24 -5.69
C ILE A 28 0.23 14.46 -5.71
N MET A 29 -0.90 15.17 -5.72
CA MET A 29 -2.26 14.60 -5.76
C MET A 29 -2.89 14.64 -7.16
N GLU A 30 -2.09 15.00 -8.16
CA GLU A 30 -2.46 15.00 -9.57
C GLU A 30 -2.12 13.66 -10.23
N ASN A 31 -2.89 13.27 -11.24
CA ASN A 31 -2.67 12.02 -11.95
C ASN A 31 -1.45 12.08 -12.88
N HIS A 32 -0.40 11.34 -12.53
CA HIS A 32 0.78 11.16 -13.37
C HIS A 32 0.90 9.72 -13.89
N VAL A 33 -0.11 8.87 -13.67
CA VAL A 33 -0.10 7.47 -14.08
C VAL A 33 -0.29 7.38 -15.59
N LYS A 34 0.64 6.69 -16.28
CA LYS A 34 0.63 6.45 -17.73
C LYS A 34 1.11 5.03 -18.01
N ASP A 35 0.50 4.36 -18.99
CA ASP A 35 0.93 3.05 -19.53
C ASP A 35 1.33 2.01 -18.47
N VAL A 36 0.46 1.76 -17.48
CA VAL A 36 0.73 0.79 -16.42
C VAL A 36 0.79 -0.62 -17.01
N LYS A 37 1.96 -1.25 -16.92
CA LYS A 37 2.21 -2.66 -17.29
C LYS A 37 2.53 -3.51 -16.07
N ARG A 38 3.02 -2.89 -14.99
CA ARG A 38 3.40 -3.57 -13.76
C ARG A 38 2.92 -2.82 -12.53
N ILE A 39 2.32 -3.56 -11.60
CA ILE A 39 1.88 -3.04 -10.31
C ILE A 39 2.63 -3.78 -9.21
N ALA A 40 3.22 -3.04 -8.27
CA ALA A 40 3.75 -3.62 -7.04
C ALA A 40 2.66 -3.65 -5.97
N GLY A 41 2.37 -4.83 -5.43
CA GLY A 41 1.67 -4.99 -4.17
C GLY A 41 2.66 -4.98 -3.02
N VAL A 42 2.34 -4.24 -1.95
CA VAL A 42 3.17 -4.14 -0.75
C VAL A 42 2.31 -4.48 0.45
N ASP A 43 2.79 -5.40 1.28
CA ASP A 43 2.24 -5.68 2.59
C ASP A 43 3.38 -5.81 3.60
N ILE A 44 3.07 -5.51 4.85
CA ILE A 44 3.99 -5.73 5.95
C ILE A 44 3.24 -6.25 7.17
N SER A 45 3.78 -7.32 7.73
CA SER A 45 3.34 -7.84 9.02
C SER A 45 4.44 -7.68 10.05
N ILE A 46 4.06 -7.35 11.28
CA ILE A 46 5.00 -7.28 12.40
C ILE A 46 4.56 -8.31 13.44
N LYS A 47 5.46 -9.25 13.74
CA LYS A 47 5.28 -10.26 14.78
C LYS A 47 6.33 -10.01 15.86
N SER A 48 5.87 -9.63 17.05
CA SER A 48 6.75 -9.19 18.14
C SER A 48 7.67 -8.04 17.68
N THR A 49 8.97 -8.27 17.58
CA THR A 49 9.98 -7.28 17.15
C THR A 49 10.46 -7.50 15.72
N THR A 50 9.82 -8.38 14.96
CA THR A 50 10.23 -8.73 13.60
C THR A 50 9.21 -8.25 12.58
N ALA A 51 9.66 -7.42 11.64
CA ALA A 51 8.90 -7.00 10.47
C ALA A 51 9.17 -7.95 9.30
N ILE A 52 8.11 -8.37 8.61
CA ILE A 52 8.15 -9.17 7.39
C ILE A 52 7.50 -8.33 6.30
N ALA A 53 8.34 -7.66 5.51
CA ALA A 53 7.91 -6.88 4.35
C ALA A 53 7.85 -7.80 3.13
N ALA A 54 6.73 -7.76 2.41
CA ALA A 54 6.55 -8.49 1.17
C ALA A 54 6.21 -7.54 0.02
N ILE A 55 6.88 -7.75 -1.11
CA ILE A 55 6.59 -7.07 -2.37
C ILE A 55 6.30 -8.14 -3.41
N VAL A 56 5.17 -7.99 -4.10
CA VAL A 56 4.83 -8.81 -5.26
C VAL A 56 4.64 -7.90 -6.46
N ILE A 57 5.44 -8.10 -7.51
CA ILE A 57 5.26 -7.42 -8.79
C ILE A 57 4.31 -8.27 -9.63
N ILE A 58 3.23 -7.67 -10.13
CA ILE A 58 2.28 -8.33 -11.01
C ILE A 58 2.21 -7.65 -12.37
N SER A 59 1.83 -8.39 -13.42
CA SER A 59 1.48 -7.82 -14.72
C SER A 59 0.13 -7.12 -14.66
N PHE A 60 -0.06 -6.10 -15.50
CA PHE A 60 -1.33 -5.44 -15.72
C PHE A 60 -1.58 -5.34 -17.23
N PRO A 61 -2.79 -5.68 -17.72
CA PRO A 61 -4.03 -5.96 -16.97
C PRO A 61 -4.24 -7.42 -16.52
N GLU A 62 -3.33 -8.36 -16.80
CA GLU A 62 -3.59 -9.80 -16.56
C GLU A 62 -3.54 -10.21 -15.08
N LEU A 63 -2.99 -9.35 -14.21
CA LEU A 63 -2.85 -9.55 -12.77
C LEU A 63 -2.06 -10.82 -12.39
N LYS A 64 -1.10 -11.21 -13.23
CA LYS A 64 -0.27 -12.40 -12.97
C LYS A 64 0.98 -12.02 -12.16
N PRO A 65 1.31 -12.75 -11.08
CA PRO A 65 2.52 -12.50 -10.33
C PRO A 65 3.77 -12.79 -11.18
N LEU A 66 4.71 -11.85 -11.18
CA LEU A 66 5.95 -11.85 -11.96
C LEU A 66 7.18 -12.01 -11.06
N GLU A 67 7.21 -11.28 -9.95
CA GLU A 67 8.31 -11.33 -8.97
C GLU A 67 7.75 -11.28 -7.54
N GLN A 68 8.44 -11.93 -6.60
CA GLN A 68 8.13 -11.88 -5.18
C GLN A 68 9.42 -11.66 -4.39
N TYR A 69 9.39 -10.74 -3.43
CA TYR A 69 10.48 -10.46 -2.53
C TYR A 69 9.96 -10.37 -1.11
N VAL A 70 10.61 -11.07 -0.19
CA VAL A 70 10.31 -11.01 1.25
C VAL A 70 11.58 -10.62 1.99
N VAL A 71 11.47 -9.63 2.87
CA VAL A 71 12.54 -9.19 3.76
C VAL A 71 12.06 -9.26 5.19
N THR A 72 12.83 -9.98 6.00
CA THR A 72 12.62 -10.08 7.45
C THR A 72 13.66 -9.21 8.15
N LYS A 73 13.22 -8.26 8.97
CA LYS A 73 14.12 -7.33 9.68
C LYS A 73 13.62 -7.09 11.10
N LYS A 74 14.54 -6.89 12.04
CA LYS A 74 14.17 -6.42 13.37
C LYS A 74 13.66 -4.98 13.28
N VAL A 75 12.58 -4.71 13.99
CA VAL A 75 12.03 -3.36 14.15
C VAL A 75 12.86 -2.58 15.17
N GLU A 76 13.26 -1.38 14.80
CA GLU A 76 14.05 -0.47 15.66
C GLU A 76 13.22 0.72 16.18
N PHE A 77 11.99 0.90 15.67
CA PHE A 77 11.11 2.01 16.03
C PHE A 77 9.84 1.53 16.77
N ASP A 78 9.47 2.20 17.85
CA ASP A 78 8.33 1.81 18.68
C ASP A 78 6.97 1.98 17.99
N TYR A 79 5.96 1.25 18.47
CA TYR A 79 4.61 1.34 17.90
C TYR A 79 3.97 2.64 18.37
N ILE A 80 3.86 3.60 17.46
CA ILE A 80 3.18 4.87 17.71
C ILE A 80 2.15 5.08 16.58
N PRO A 81 0.85 5.12 16.91
CA PRO A 81 -0.20 5.40 15.92
C PRO A 81 0.11 6.66 15.11
N GLY A 82 0.05 6.53 13.78
CA GLY A 82 0.37 7.60 12.84
C GLY A 82 1.86 7.79 12.53
N LEU A 83 2.76 6.97 13.10
CA LEU A 83 4.19 6.92 12.76
C LEU A 83 4.62 5.54 12.21
N LEU A 84 3.67 4.67 11.87
CA LEU A 84 3.93 3.31 11.36
C LEU A 84 4.92 3.27 10.20
N SER A 85 4.89 4.27 9.31
CA SER A 85 5.83 4.32 8.20
C SER A 85 7.31 4.30 8.64
N PHE A 86 7.68 4.88 9.80
CA PHE A 86 9.06 4.85 10.30
C PHE A 86 9.46 3.48 10.83
N ARG A 87 8.47 2.72 11.31
CA ARG A 87 8.62 1.35 11.78
C ARG A 87 8.75 0.35 10.62
N GLU A 88 8.07 0.62 9.52
CA GLU A 88 7.80 -0.35 8.46
C GLU A 88 8.57 -0.10 7.16
N SER A 89 8.75 1.17 6.78
CA SER A 89 9.35 1.51 5.48
C SER A 89 10.80 1.02 5.33
N PRO A 90 11.67 0.99 6.35
CA PRO A 90 13.05 0.49 6.16
C PRO A 90 13.12 -0.92 5.54
N SER A 91 12.32 -1.87 6.04
CA SER A 91 12.31 -3.24 5.50
C SER A 91 11.66 -3.32 4.12
N ILE A 92 10.66 -2.47 3.84
CA ILE A 92 10.04 -2.35 2.52
C ILE A 92 11.03 -1.79 1.50
N ILE A 93 11.82 -0.78 1.86
CA ILE A 93 12.86 -0.23 0.99
C ILE A 93 13.93 -1.28 0.70
N ASP A 94 14.40 -2.02 1.72
CA ASP A 94 15.34 -3.14 1.53
C ASP A 94 14.78 -4.21 0.57
N ALA A 95 13.46 -4.44 0.56
CA ALA A 95 12.81 -5.33 -0.40
C ALA A 95 12.75 -4.73 -1.81
N PHE A 96 12.42 -3.43 -1.95
CA PHE A 96 12.39 -2.74 -3.26
C PHE A 96 13.76 -2.66 -3.92
N GLU A 97 14.85 -2.62 -3.15
CA GLU A 97 16.21 -2.66 -3.68
C GLU A 97 16.49 -3.93 -4.48
N LYS A 98 15.85 -5.04 -4.13
CA LYS A 98 15.97 -6.35 -4.80
C LYS A 98 15.09 -6.50 -6.06
N VAL A 99 14.08 -5.63 -6.21
CA VAL A 99 13.15 -5.65 -7.35
C VAL A 99 13.90 -5.41 -8.65
N ARG A 100 13.72 -6.31 -9.61
CA ARG A 100 14.34 -6.25 -10.95
C ARG A 100 13.40 -5.61 -11.96
N GLN A 101 12.13 -5.99 -11.95
CA GLN A 101 11.12 -5.39 -12.79
C GLN A 101 10.46 -4.22 -12.07
N GLU A 102 10.88 -3.00 -12.43
CA GLU A 102 10.31 -1.81 -11.82
C GLU A 102 8.79 -1.71 -12.06
N PRO A 103 8.01 -1.39 -11.01
CA PRO A 103 6.59 -1.12 -11.15
C PRO A 103 6.34 0.27 -11.74
N ASP A 104 5.20 0.41 -12.39
CA ASP A 104 4.65 1.69 -12.86
C ASP A 104 3.73 2.32 -11.80
N LEU A 105 3.14 1.48 -10.94
CA LEU A 105 2.23 1.85 -9.86
C LEU A 105 2.47 0.97 -8.63
N ILE A 106 2.37 1.55 -7.43
CA ILE A 106 2.52 0.83 -6.16
C ILE A 106 1.19 0.85 -5.40
N MET A 107 0.72 -0.31 -4.95
CA MET A 107 -0.45 -0.45 -4.08
C MET A 107 0.01 -1.01 -2.74
N VAL A 108 -0.25 -0.27 -1.67
CA VAL A 108 0.24 -0.58 -0.32
C VAL A 108 -0.95 -0.95 0.57
N ASP A 109 -0.88 -2.06 1.29
CA ASP A 109 -1.81 -2.34 2.38
C ASP A 109 -1.53 -1.38 3.54
N GLY A 110 -2.25 -0.27 3.53
CA GLY A 110 -1.97 0.86 4.41
C GLY A 110 -2.53 2.15 3.85
N GLN A 111 -2.42 3.23 4.64
CA GLN A 111 -2.99 4.53 4.29
C GLN A 111 -2.00 5.38 3.48
N GLY A 112 -2.54 6.22 2.59
CA GLY A 112 -1.86 7.34 1.94
C GLY A 112 -2.17 8.66 2.65
N ILE A 113 -2.81 9.60 1.97
CA ILE A 113 -3.23 10.88 2.58
C ILE A 113 -4.38 10.74 3.59
N ALA A 114 -5.08 9.58 3.64
CA ALA A 114 -6.06 9.26 4.67
C ALA A 114 -5.38 8.98 6.03
N HIS A 115 -4.76 10.03 6.56
CA HIS A 115 -3.88 10.01 7.71
C HIS A 115 -3.99 11.35 8.45
N PRO A 116 -3.87 11.39 9.79
CA PRO A 116 -3.98 12.63 10.57
C PRO A 116 -3.04 13.76 10.13
N ARG A 117 -1.92 13.40 9.48
CA ARG A 117 -0.92 14.33 8.93
C ARG A 117 -0.84 14.32 7.40
N ARG A 118 -1.82 13.72 6.70
CA ARG A 118 -1.82 13.52 5.23
C ARG A 118 -0.57 12.81 4.69
N PHE A 119 0.01 11.93 5.50
CA PHE A 119 1.30 11.31 5.21
C PHE A 119 1.42 9.90 5.81
N GLY A 120 0.56 9.01 5.36
CA GLY A 120 0.64 7.58 5.65
C GLY A 120 1.74 6.89 4.84
N ILE A 121 1.90 5.59 5.07
CA ILE A 121 2.95 4.77 4.47
C ILE A 121 2.93 4.77 2.94
N ALA A 122 1.76 4.77 2.30
CA ALA A 122 1.69 4.77 0.84
C ALA A 122 2.22 6.08 0.24
N ALA A 123 1.95 7.22 0.89
CA ALA A 123 2.48 8.52 0.49
C ALA A 123 3.99 8.61 0.72
N HIS A 124 4.44 8.08 1.85
CA HIS A 124 5.84 8.05 2.21
C HIS A 124 6.67 7.21 1.22
N LEU A 125 6.25 5.97 0.95
CA LEU A 125 6.90 5.10 -0.03
C LEU A 125 6.84 5.69 -1.44
N GLY A 126 5.72 6.32 -1.83
CA GLY A 126 5.58 6.98 -3.11
C GLY A 126 6.63 8.09 -3.34
N LEU A 127 6.91 8.90 -2.31
CA LEU A 127 7.98 9.90 -2.38
C LEU A 127 9.38 9.29 -2.43
N LEU A 128 9.66 8.32 -1.56
CA LEU A 128 10.96 7.66 -1.48
C LEU A 128 11.29 6.95 -2.80
N LEU A 129 10.32 6.27 -3.42
CA LEU A 129 10.49 5.54 -4.68
C LEU A 129 10.22 6.42 -5.92
N ASN A 130 9.69 7.63 -5.73
CA ASN A 130 9.30 8.56 -6.79
C ASN A 130 8.33 7.96 -7.82
N LYS A 131 7.48 7.01 -7.40
CA LYS A 131 6.49 6.33 -8.23
C LYS A 131 5.08 6.70 -7.80
N PRO A 132 4.08 6.61 -8.71
CA PRO A 132 2.69 6.64 -8.33
C PRO A 132 2.38 5.58 -7.26
N SER A 133 1.63 5.96 -6.23
CA SER A 133 1.27 5.04 -5.15
C SER A 133 -0.15 5.26 -4.63
N ILE A 134 -0.78 4.15 -4.20
CA ILE A 134 -2.13 4.10 -3.65
C ILE A 134 -2.09 3.40 -2.29
N GLY A 135 -2.74 3.98 -1.29
CA GLY A 135 -3.04 3.29 -0.05
C GLY A 135 -4.34 2.49 -0.17
N CYS A 136 -4.31 1.22 0.20
CA CYS A 136 -5.44 0.28 0.19
C CYS A 136 -5.58 -0.35 1.57
N ALA A 137 -6.18 0.35 2.52
CA ALA A 137 -6.25 -0.12 3.90
C ALA A 137 -7.49 -0.97 4.19
N LYS A 138 -7.32 -1.97 5.06
CA LYS A 138 -8.39 -2.85 5.57
C LYS A 138 -9.28 -2.19 6.63
N SER A 139 -8.85 -1.09 7.25
CA SER A 139 -9.56 -0.41 8.34
C SER A 139 -9.41 1.12 8.25
N LEU A 140 -10.37 1.82 8.86
CA LEU A 140 -10.35 3.28 8.98
C LEU A 140 -9.26 3.72 9.95
N LEU A 141 -8.40 4.66 9.55
CA LEU A 141 -7.45 5.32 10.44
C LEU A 141 -7.97 6.65 10.98
N CYS A 142 -8.54 7.49 10.11
CA CYS A 142 -9.14 8.77 10.47
C CYS A 142 -10.16 9.21 9.43
N GLY A 143 -11.00 10.18 9.80
CA GLY A 143 -12.06 10.71 8.96
C GLY A 143 -13.43 10.10 9.24
N LYS A 144 -14.42 10.53 8.47
CA LYS A 144 -15.82 10.12 8.52
C LYS A 144 -16.34 9.91 7.11
N TYR A 145 -17.31 9.03 6.97
CA TYR A 145 -17.91 8.66 5.70
C TYR A 145 -19.33 8.18 5.92
N ASP A 146 -20.14 8.24 4.88
CA ASP A 146 -21.41 7.52 4.80
C ASP A 146 -21.16 6.12 4.23
N GLU A 147 -21.84 5.11 4.77
CA GLU A 147 -21.66 3.73 4.31
C GLU A 147 -22.04 3.63 2.82
N PRO A 148 -21.13 3.16 1.94
CA PRO A 148 -21.46 2.98 0.53
C PRO A 148 -22.45 1.83 0.36
N SER A 149 -23.13 1.78 -0.79
CA SER A 149 -23.99 0.64 -1.13
C SER A 149 -23.23 -0.70 -1.04
N GLU A 150 -23.97 -1.77 -0.77
CA GLU A 150 -23.42 -3.13 -0.66
C GLU A 150 -22.88 -3.68 -1.99
N LYS A 151 -23.14 -3.02 -3.13
CA LYS A 151 -22.70 -3.46 -4.46
C LYS A 151 -21.26 -3.07 -4.76
N ALA A 152 -20.48 -4.01 -5.30
CA ALA A 152 -19.11 -3.77 -5.74
C ALA A 152 -19.01 -2.60 -6.72
N GLY A 153 -17.97 -1.78 -6.56
CA GLY A 153 -17.76 -0.53 -7.28
C GLY A 153 -18.42 0.70 -6.64
N SER A 154 -19.35 0.51 -5.69
CA SER A 154 -19.92 1.63 -4.93
C SER A 154 -18.88 2.23 -4.00
N PHE A 155 -18.85 3.55 -3.88
CA PHE A 155 -17.99 4.23 -2.93
C PHE A 155 -18.65 5.47 -2.33
N ALA A 156 -18.13 5.90 -1.19
CA ALA A 156 -18.41 7.18 -0.59
C ALA A 156 -17.09 7.92 -0.35
N GLU A 157 -17.13 9.24 -0.35
CA GLU A 157 -15.96 10.06 0.00
C GLU A 157 -15.62 9.89 1.48
N LEU A 158 -14.32 9.83 1.79
CA LEU A 158 -13.82 9.84 3.15
C LEU A 158 -13.36 11.27 3.48
N HIS A 159 -14.02 11.89 4.45
CA HIS A 159 -13.76 13.28 4.83
C HIS A 159 -13.03 13.38 6.17
N ASP A 160 -12.08 14.30 6.27
CA ASP A 160 -11.59 14.80 7.54
C ASP A 160 -11.85 16.31 7.61
N LYS A 161 -12.90 16.69 8.37
CA LYS A 161 -13.53 18.02 8.29
C LYS A 161 -14.06 18.26 6.87
N ASP A 162 -13.65 19.34 6.22
CA ASP A 162 -14.11 19.73 4.89
C ASP A 162 -13.23 19.17 3.75
N GLU A 163 -12.21 18.38 4.08
CA GLU A 163 -11.25 17.85 3.10
C GLU A 163 -11.56 16.39 2.77
N VAL A 164 -11.64 16.07 1.47
CA VAL A 164 -11.69 14.68 0.98
C VAL A 164 -10.28 14.08 1.06
N ILE A 165 -10.11 13.07 1.90
CA ILE A 165 -8.82 12.40 2.15
C ILE A 165 -8.76 10.99 1.56
N GLY A 166 -9.83 10.51 0.93
CA GLY A 166 -9.88 9.20 0.32
C GLY A 166 -11.30 8.81 -0.06
N ALA A 167 -11.51 7.51 -0.28
CA ALA A 167 -12.80 6.92 -0.53
C ALA A 167 -12.95 5.60 0.22
N VAL A 168 -14.17 5.34 0.68
CA VAL A 168 -14.58 4.06 1.24
C VAL A 168 -15.23 3.27 0.11
N LEU A 169 -14.51 2.27 -0.40
CA LEU A 169 -14.81 1.56 -1.63
C LEU A 169 -15.30 0.14 -1.34
N ARG A 170 -16.49 -0.20 -1.83
CA ARG A 170 -16.98 -1.57 -1.85
C ARG A 170 -16.29 -2.33 -2.99
N THR A 171 -15.24 -3.08 -2.68
CA THR A 171 -14.50 -3.88 -3.68
C THR A 171 -15.17 -5.23 -3.98
N LYS A 172 -16.02 -5.72 -3.07
CA LYS A 172 -16.77 -6.97 -3.21
C LYS A 172 -18.16 -6.84 -2.56
N ASP A 173 -19.16 -7.40 -3.23
CA ASP A 173 -20.55 -7.40 -2.78
C ASP A 173 -20.67 -7.86 -1.33
N LYS A 174 -21.45 -7.13 -0.52
CA LYS A 174 -21.83 -7.50 0.85
C LYS A 174 -20.65 -7.82 1.77
N THR A 175 -19.51 -7.17 1.55
CA THR A 175 -18.33 -7.27 2.43
C THR A 175 -17.88 -5.90 2.90
N ASN A 176 -17.16 -5.84 4.03
CA ASN A 176 -16.60 -4.59 4.53
C ASN A 176 -15.80 -3.86 3.44
N PRO A 177 -15.95 -2.54 3.31
CA PRO A 177 -15.28 -1.79 2.26
C PRO A 177 -13.77 -1.71 2.51
N MET A 178 -13.04 -1.31 1.49
CA MET A 178 -11.62 -0.93 1.55
C MET A 178 -11.51 0.60 1.64
N TYR A 179 -10.47 1.09 2.30
CA TYR A 179 -10.21 2.53 2.41
C TYR A 179 -9.09 2.89 1.42
N ILE A 180 -9.48 3.56 0.34
CA ILE A 180 -8.58 3.94 -0.76
C ILE A 180 -8.15 5.38 -0.57
N SER A 181 -6.86 5.65 -0.61
CA SER A 181 -6.34 7.01 -0.53
C SER A 181 -5.14 7.23 -1.44
N ILE A 182 -4.98 8.46 -1.90
CA ILE A 182 -3.84 8.89 -2.69
C ILE A 182 -2.56 8.65 -1.88
N GLY A 183 -1.58 7.98 -2.46
CA GLY A 183 -0.22 7.96 -1.92
C GLY A 183 0.60 9.10 -2.50
N HIS A 184 0.95 9.02 -3.78
CA HIS A 184 1.75 10.01 -4.49
C HIS A 184 1.49 9.92 -6.00
N LYS A 185 1.55 11.05 -6.73
CA LYS A 185 1.49 11.11 -8.22
C LYS A 185 0.28 10.43 -8.83
N ILE A 186 -0.84 10.44 -8.11
CA ILE A 186 -2.11 9.90 -8.56
C ILE A 186 -3.24 10.75 -7.96
N ASP A 187 -4.34 10.91 -8.69
CA ASP A 187 -5.56 11.49 -8.14
C ASP A 187 -6.48 10.41 -7.55
N LEU A 188 -7.48 10.84 -6.78
CA LEU A 188 -8.37 9.91 -6.08
C LEU A 188 -9.23 9.08 -7.06
N PRO A 189 -9.84 9.65 -8.12
CA PRO A 189 -10.60 8.86 -9.09
C PRO A 189 -9.76 7.76 -9.76
N THR A 190 -8.52 8.06 -10.14
CA THR A 190 -7.61 7.07 -10.75
C THR A 190 -7.22 6.00 -9.74
N ALA A 191 -6.96 6.38 -8.47
CA ALA A 191 -6.68 5.42 -7.40
C ALA A 191 -7.83 4.43 -7.17
N ILE A 192 -9.08 4.92 -7.11
CA ILE A 192 -10.29 4.08 -6.99
C ILE A 192 -10.42 3.13 -8.19
N SER A 193 -10.23 3.66 -9.41
CA SER A 193 -10.27 2.86 -10.64
C SER A 193 -9.26 1.72 -10.62
N TYR A 194 -7.99 1.98 -10.27
CA TYR A 194 -6.98 0.91 -10.19
C TYR A 194 -7.25 -0.09 -9.07
N ALA A 195 -7.73 0.38 -7.90
CA ALA A 195 -8.14 -0.53 -6.83
C ALA A 195 -9.22 -1.51 -7.30
N MET A 196 -10.25 -1.02 -8.00
CA MET A 196 -11.30 -1.87 -8.57
C MET A 196 -10.80 -2.79 -9.69
N LYS A 197 -10.01 -2.27 -10.64
CA LYS A 197 -9.47 -3.06 -11.77
C LYS A 197 -8.54 -4.19 -11.30
N CYS A 198 -7.95 -4.05 -10.12
CA CYS A 198 -7.11 -5.06 -9.50
C CYS A 198 -7.90 -6.09 -8.68
N CYS A 199 -9.22 -6.00 -8.53
CA CYS A 199 -10.01 -6.98 -7.76
C CYS A 199 -10.40 -8.20 -8.61
N GLN A 200 -10.06 -9.42 -8.15
CA GLN A 200 -10.46 -10.70 -8.77
C GLN A 200 -11.48 -11.47 -7.91
N GLY A 201 -12.58 -10.83 -7.52
CA GLY A 201 -13.63 -11.46 -6.68
C GLY A 201 -13.30 -11.57 -5.17
N TYR A 202 -12.15 -11.00 -4.76
CA TYR A 202 -11.75 -10.83 -3.37
C TYR A 202 -11.97 -9.40 -2.90
N ARG A 203 -12.04 -9.22 -1.56
CA ARG A 203 -12.11 -7.89 -0.94
C ARG A 203 -10.83 -7.08 -1.18
N LEU A 204 -9.66 -7.70 -1.06
CA LEU A 204 -8.39 -7.03 -1.31
C LEU A 204 -8.11 -6.99 -2.83
N PRO A 205 -7.59 -5.88 -3.36
CA PRO A 205 -6.96 -5.85 -4.67
C PRO A 205 -5.83 -6.89 -4.77
N GLU A 206 -5.71 -7.52 -5.92
CA GLU A 206 -4.81 -8.64 -6.19
C GLU A 206 -3.34 -8.35 -5.83
N PRO A 207 -2.74 -7.18 -6.14
CA PRO A 207 -1.37 -6.89 -5.71
C PRO A 207 -1.21 -6.98 -4.18
N THR A 208 -2.06 -6.28 -3.42
CA THR A 208 -1.99 -6.27 -1.95
C THR A 208 -2.39 -7.62 -1.34
N ARG A 209 -3.31 -8.36 -1.97
CA ARG A 209 -3.72 -9.69 -1.55
C ARG A 209 -2.56 -10.69 -1.67
N LEU A 210 -1.84 -10.67 -2.80
CA LEU A 210 -0.69 -11.53 -3.03
C LEU A 210 0.48 -11.15 -2.11
N ALA A 211 0.68 -9.85 -1.85
CA ALA A 211 1.67 -9.40 -0.88
C ALA A 211 1.34 -9.87 0.55
N ASP A 212 0.07 -9.80 0.98
CA ASP A 212 -0.40 -10.33 2.28
C ASP A 212 -0.17 -11.84 2.41
N LEU A 213 -0.45 -12.61 1.34
CA LEU A 213 -0.12 -14.04 1.30
C LEU A 213 1.39 -14.31 1.37
N ALA A 214 2.20 -13.51 0.67
CA ALA A 214 3.65 -13.62 0.67
C ALA A 214 4.27 -13.27 2.02
N ALA A 215 3.75 -12.23 2.70
CA ALA A 215 4.12 -11.90 4.08
C ALA A 215 3.71 -13.02 5.06
N GLY A 216 2.62 -13.72 4.75
CA GLY A 216 2.19 -14.95 5.42
C GLY A 216 3.03 -16.20 5.11
N GLY A 217 4.05 -16.10 4.25
CA GLY A 217 4.98 -17.19 3.92
C GLY A 217 4.62 -18.02 2.69
N LYS A 218 3.61 -17.62 1.90
CA LYS A 218 3.28 -18.32 0.66
C LYS A 218 4.21 -17.91 -0.48
N ASP A 219 4.62 -18.86 -1.31
CA ASP A 219 5.16 -18.57 -2.65
C ASP A 219 3.98 -18.35 -3.59
N VAL A 220 3.83 -17.12 -4.07
CA VAL A 220 2.73 -16.70 -4.96
C VAL A 220 3.13 -16.71 -6.44
N ILE A 221 4.40 -16.95 -6.76
CA ILE A 221 4.88 -17.04 -8.14
C ILE A 221 4.60 -18.44 -8.71
N ARG A 222 4.63 -19.45 -7.85
CA ARG A 222 4.22 -20.81 -8.22
C ARG A 222 2.69 -20.91 -8.19
N PRO A 223 2.04 -21.47 -9.23
CA PRO A 223 0.61 -21.69 -9.21
C PRO A 223 0.20 -22.47 -7.96
N VAL A 224 -0.85 -22.01 -7.27
CA VAL A 224 -1.40 -22.66 -6.07
C VAL A 224 -1.76 -24.13 -6.33
N SER A 225 -2.05 -24.51 -7.58
CA SER A 225 -2.33 -25.89 -7.99
C SER A 225 -1.14 -26.85 -7.84
N LEU A 226 0.11 -26.36 -7.80
CA LEU A 226 1.32 -27.18 -7.65
C LEU A 226 1.80 -27.33 -6.21
N GLN A 227 1.33 -26.50 -5.27
CA GLN A 227 1.67 -26.65 -3.84
C GLN A 227 0.90 -27.82 -3.18
N ALA A 228 -0.25 -28.21 -3.73
CA ALA A 228 -1.04 -29.34 -3.24
C ALA A 228 -0.44 -30.73 -3.56
N GLN A 229 0.57 -30.81 -4.43
CA GLN A 229 1.24 -32.07 -4.79
C GLN A 229 2.52 -32.36 -3.97
N LEU A 230 2.89 -31.48 -3.04
CA LEU A 230 4.07 -31.66 -2.17
C LEU A 230 3.74 -32.21 -0.77
N PHE A 231 2.46 -32.53 -0.53
CA PHE A 231 1.98 -33.12 0.73
C PHE A 231 1.09 -34.36 0.50
N SER A 232 1.18 -35.00 -0.67
CA SER A 232 0.53 -36.28 -0.98
C SER A 232 1.53 -37.40 -1.11
#